data_AF-A0A943FZH1-F1
#
_entry.id   AF-A0A943FZH1-F1
#
_cell.length_a   1.000
_cell.length_b   1.000
_cell.length_c   1.000
_cell.angle_alpha   90.00
_cell.angle_beta   90.00
_cell.angle_gamma   90.00
#
_symmetry.space_group_name_H-M   'P 1'
#
loop_
_entity.id
_entity.type
_entity.pdbx_description
1 polymer ?
#
loop_
_entity_poly.entity_id
_entity_poly.type
_entity_poly.pdbx_seq_one_letter_code
_entity_poly.pdbx_strand_id
1 'polypeptide(L)'
;MKVVSTKRRVCSILLSALLLVSMIPVSVLPSTAVGAVITTNPTWDYADAGRGDGSIEITNYKGSGGAVVVPAEIDGHRVVGLGNAALYQKSITSLVISEGIEYLGDDAVMYNTEMTSMMLS
;
A
#
# COMPACT_ATOMS: atom_id res chain seq x y z
N MET A 1 -25.74 -62.14 -26.87
CA MET A 1 -25.01 -60.85 -26.88
C MET A 1 -25.81 -59.80 -26.11
N LYS A 2 -25.43 -59.48 -24.86
CA LYS A 2 -26.00 -58.39 -24.04
C LYS A 2 -24.90 -57.34 -23.82
N VAL A 3 -24.76 -56.38 -24.74
CA VAL A 3 -23.79 -55.27 -24.59
C VAL A 3 -24.44 -53.89 -24.81
N VAL A 4 -25.73 -53.83 -25.17
CA VAL A 4 -26.40 -52.56 -25.52
C VAL A 4 -26.95 -51.80 -24.30
N SER A 5 -27.15 -52.42 -23.14
CA SER A 5 -27.80 -51.77 -21.98
C SER A 5 -26.85 -51.11 -20.96
N THR A 6 -25.53 -51.31 -21.06
CA THR A 6 -24.55 -50.76 -20.09
C THR A 6 -24.02 -49.37 -20.49
N LYS A 7 -23.78 -49.12 -21.78
CA LYS A 7 -23.26 -47.82 -22.28
C LYS A 7 -24.19 -46.62 -21.98
N ARG A 8 -25.51 -46.81 -22.09
CA ARG A 8 -26.49 -45.73 -21.80
C ARG A 8 -26.52 -45.37 -20.31
N ARG A 9 -26.35 -46.35 -19.42
CA ARG A 9 -26.32 -46.15 -17.96
C ARG A 9 -25.05 -45.41 -17.53
N VAL A 10 -23.90 -45.73 -18.12
CA VAL A 10 -22.62 -45.05 -17.83
C VAL A 10 -22.63 -43.59 -18.28
N CYS A 11 -23.18 -43.27 -19.47
CA CYS A 11 -23.34 -41.87 -19.89
C CYS A 11 -24.28 -41.08 -18.98
N SER A 12 -25.40 -41.67 -18.54
CA SER A 12 -26.32 -41.01 -17.60
C SER A 12 -25.70 -40.79 -16.21
N ILE A 13 -24.92 -41.76 -15.71
CA ILE A 13 -24.19 -41.64 -14.43
C ILE A 13 -23.09 -40.56 -14.51
N LEU A 14 -22.35 -40.50 -15.64
CA LEU A 14 -21.33 -39.47 -15.87
C LEU A 14 -21.95 -38.07 -15.99
N LEU A 15 -23.11 -37.93 -16.64
CA LEU A 15 -23.80 -36.65 -16.79
C LEU A 15 -24.43 -36.18 -15.46
N SER A 16 -24.97 -37.10 -14.65
CA SER A 16 -25.46 -36.78 -13.30
C SER A 16 -24.31 -36.44 -12.34
N ALA A 17 -23.16 -37.10 -12.46
CA ALA A 17 -21.97 -36.77 -11.68
C ALA A 17 -21.42 -35.38 -12.04
N LEU A 18 -21.45 -35.00 -13.33
CA LEU A 18 -20.99 -33.68 -13.80
C LEU A 18 -21.88 -32.53 -13.30
N LEU A 19 -23.19 -32.76 -13.11
CA LEU A 19 -24.13 -31.76 -12.58
C LEU A 19 -24.06 -31.60 -11.05
N LEU A 20 -23.47 -32.56 -10.33
CA LEU A 20 -23.30 -32.49 -8.87
C LEU A 20 -22.03 -31.72 -8.45
N VAL A 21 -21.09 -31.48 -9.38
CA VAL A 21 -19.87 -30.70 -9.12
C VAL A 21 -20.14 -29.18 -9.10
N SER A 22 -21.28 -28.71 -9.60
CA SER A 22 -21.63 -27.28 -9.65
C SER A 22 -22.29 -26.74 -8.36
N MET A 23 -22.65 -27.61 -7.42
CA MET A 23 -23.33 -27.26 -6.17
C MET A 23 -22.44 -27.38 -4.93
N ILE A 24 -21.11 -27.28 -5.12
CA ILE A 24 -20.23 -26.94 -4.00
C ILE A 24 -20.35 -25.42 -3.85
N PRO A 25 -20.95 -24.89 -2.76
CA PRO A 25 -20.77 -23.49 -2.47
C PRO A 25 -19.26 -23.25 -2.41
N VAL A 26 -18.74 -22.41 -3.29
CA VAL A 26 -17.40 -21.84 -3.13
C VAL A 26 -17.52 -20.97 -1.88
N SER A 27 -17.49 -21.62 -0.71
CA SER A 27 -17.28 -20.97 0.56
C SER A 27 -15.91 -20.36 0.43
N VAL A 28 -15.96 -19.07 0.11
CA VAL A 28 -14.95 -18.04 0.23
C VAL A 28 -13.77 -18.59 1.00
N LEU A 29 -12.64 -18.77 0.31
CA LEU A 29 -11.37 -18.97 0.97
C LEU A 29 -11.30 -17.93 2.10
N PRO A 30 -10.88 -18.30 3.33
CA PRO A 30 -10.52 -17.28 4.28
C PRO A 30 -9.54 -16.37 3.54
N SER A 31 -9.90 -15.10 3.39
CA SER A 31 -8.93 -14.08 3.03
C SER A 31 -7.84 -14.30 4.05
N THR A 32 -6.74 -14.90 3.64
CA THR A 32 -5.51 -14.74 4.37
C THR A 32 -5.36 -13.25 4.32
N ALA A 33 -5.74 -12.58 5.43
CA ALA A 33 -5.22 -11.28 5.74
C ALA A 33 -3.74 -11.48 5.48
N VAL A 34 -3.26 -10.95 4.35
CA VAL A 34 -1.84 -10.90 4.04
C VAL A 34 -1.32 -10.27 5.30
N GLY A 35 -0.70 -11.09 6.16
CA GLY A 35 -0.19 -10.62 7.44
C GLY A 35 0.64 -9.43 7.05
N ALA A 36 0.21 -8.25 7.50
CA ALA A 36 0.74 -6.98 7.00
C ALA A 36 2.24 -7.17 6.94
N VAL A 37 2.81 -7.19 5.73
CA VAL A 37 4.26 -7.18 5.61
C VAL A 37 4.61 -5.87 6.27
N ILE A 38 5.11 -5.95 7.50
CA ILE A 38 5.58 -4.79 8.25
C ILE A 38 6.90 -4.42 7.58
N THR A 39 6.80 -3.82 6.39
CA THR A 39 7.88 -3.08 5.76
C THR A 39 7.98 -1.80 6.57
N THR A 40 8.80 -1.83 7.62
CA THR A 40 9.20 -0.59 8.27
C THR A 40 10.25 0.05 7.39
N ASN A 41 9.89 1.14 6.71
CA ASN A 41 10.88 1.96 6.05
C ASN A 41 11.81 2.56 7.13
N PRO A 42 13.15 2.48 7.01
CA PRO A 42 14.06 2.93 8.07
C PRO A 42 14.05 4.45 8.28
N THR A 43 13.62 5.22 7.28
CA THR A 43 13.75 6.69 7.26
C THR A 43 12.42 7.41 7.42
N TRP A 44 11.34 6.83 6.90
CA TRP A 44 10.04 7.49 6.83
C TRP A 44 8.96 6.62 7.47
N ASP A 45 8.15 7.20 8.34
CA ASP A 45 6.82 6.66 8.63
C ASP A 45 5.82 7.37 7.71
N TYR A 46 4.85 6.60 7.22
CA TYR A 46 3.85 7.09 6.28
C TYR A 46 2.52 6.36 6.48
N ALA A 47 1.44 6.97 6.02
CA ALA A 47 0.08 6.45 6.08
C ALA A 47 -0.65 6.68 4.76
N ASP A 48 -1.74 5.95 4.54
CA ASP A 48 -2.67 6.22 3.43
C ASP A 48 -3.20 7.65 3.51
N ALA A 49 -3.11 8.39 2.40
CA ALA A 49 -3.59 9.77 2.31
C ALA A 49 -5.14 9.87 2.29
N GLY A 50 -5.86 8.74 2.31
CA GLY A 50 -7.32 8.69 2.37
C GLY A 50 -8.01 9.05 1.05
N ARG A 51 -7.26 9.04 -0.05
CA ARG A 51 -7.75 9.41 -1.39
C ARG A 51 -8.31 8.24 -2.19
N GLY A 52 -8.03 7.01 -1.76
CA GLY A 52 -8.48 5.78 -2.43
C GLY A 52 -7.72 5.43 -3.71
N ASP A 53 -6.65 6.16 -4.04
CA ASP A 53 -5.77 5.94 -5.20
C ASP A 53 -4.45 5.23 -4.82
N GLY A 54 -4.27 4.88 -3.54
CA GLY A 54 -3.05 4.27 -3.02
C GLY A 54 -1.91 5.25 -2.75
N SER A 55 -2.16 6.57 -2.83
CA SER A 55 -1.18 7.57 -2.42
C SER A 55 -1.00 7.62 -0.90
N ILE A 56 0.16 8.09 -0.46
CA ILE A 56 0.56 8.15 0.94
C ILE A 56 0.97 9.56 1.36
N GLU A 57 0.85 9.83 2.65
CA GLU A 57 1.46 10.98 3.29
C GLU A 57 2.55 10.54 4.27
N ILE A 58 3.62 11.33 4.36
CA ILE A 58 4.67 11.10 5.35
C ILE A 58 4.18 11.63 6.69
N THR A 59 4.23 10.79 7.73
CA THR A 59 3.76 11.14 9.08
C THR A 59 4.91 11.41 10.04
N ASN A 60 6.10 10.86 9.79
CA ASN A 60 7.28 11.14 10.62
C ASN A 60 8.59 10.85 9.86
N TYR A 61 9.55 11.76 9.99
CA TYR A 61 10.93 11.56 9.57
C TYR A 61 11.79 11.00 10.71
N LYS A 62 12.44 9.86 10.46
CA LYS A 62 13.30 9.14 11.43
C LYS A 62 14.79 9.33 11.21
N GLY A 63 15.18 10.07 10.17
CA GLY A 63 16.59 10.35 9.91
C GLY A 63 17.18 11.36 10.89
N SER A 64 18.50 11.55 10.81
CA SER A 64 19.29 12.33 11.76
C SER A 64 19.31 13.85 11.54
N GLY A 65 18.53 14.36 10.57
CA GLY A 65 18.57 15.77 10.15
C GLY A 65 19.56 16.05 9.02
N GLY A 66 20.04 17.29 8.92
CA GLY A 66 20.94 17.75 7.86
C GLY A 66 20.20 18.09 6.56
N ALA A 67 20.81 17.76 5.42
CA ALA A 67 20.16 17.91 4.12
C ALA A 67 19.18 16.76 3.88
N VAL A 68 17.90 17.08 3.66
CA VAL A 68 16.82 16.11 3.50
C VAL A 68 16.14 16.31 2.15
N VAL A 69 15.91 15.20 1.46
CA VAL A 69 15.07 15.15 0.25
C VAL A 69 13.82 14.36 0.60
N VAL A 70 12.65 14.99 0.51
CA VAL A 70 11.36 14.31 0.60
C VAL A 70 11.15 13.56 -0.72
N PRO A 71 11.09 12.22 -0.72
CA PRO A 71 11.00 11.45 -1.95
C PRO A 71 9.60 11.56 -2.59
N ALA A 72 9.53 11.43 -3.91
CA ALA A 72 8.26 11.35 -4.65
C ALA A 72 7.54 9.99 -4.44
N GLU A 73 8.28 8.93 -4.07
CA GLU A 73 7.75 7.60 -3.81
C GLU A 73 8.43 6.95 -2.59
N ILE A 74 7.65 6.22 -1.79
CA ILE A 74 8.15 5.36 -0.71
C ILE A 74 7.52 3.98 -0.89
N ASP A 75 8.35 2.94 -0.96
CA ASP A 75 7.92 1.54 -1.07
C ASP A 75 6.91 1.32 -2.22
N GLY A 76 7.11 2.01 -3.35
CA GLY A 76 6.27 1.93 -4.54
C GLY A 76 4.97 2.74 -4.49
N HIS A 77 4.74 3.53 -3.44
CA HIS A 77 3.57 4.39 -3.28
C HIS A 77 3.96 5.85 -3.52
N ARG A 78 3.13 6.58 -4.28
CA ARG A 78 3.30 8.02 -4.52
C ARG A 78 3.10 8.81 -3.22
N VAL A 79 4.06 9.66 -2.88
CA VAL A 79 3.95 10.60 -1.77
C VAL A 79 3.23 11.86 -2.25
N VAL A 80 2.18 12.27 -1.54
CA VAL A 80 1.36 13.44 -1.90
C VAL A 80 1.36 14.54 -0.86
N GLY A 81 1.89 14.29 0.33
CA GLY A 81 1.93 15.29 1.38
C GLY A 81 2.85 14.95 2.53
N LEU A 82 3.15 15.99 3.30
CA LEU A 82 3.72 15.88 4.63
C LEU A 82 2.60 16.09 5.64
N GLY A 83 2.32 15.11 6.47
CA GLY A 83 1.36 15.20 7.55
C GLY A 83 1.78 16.18 8.65
N ASN A 84 0.90 16.40 9.60
CA ASN A 84 1.14 17.33 10.71
C ASN A 84 2.41 16.96 11.47
N ALA A 85 3.27 17.96 11.69
CA ALA A 85 4.54 17.82 12.40
C ALA A 85 5.51 16.74 11.84
N ALA A 86 5.34 16.28 10.60
CA ALA A 86 6.09 15.15 10.05
C ALA A 86 7.63 15.34 10.10
N LEU A 87 8.10 16.57 9.90
CA LEU A 87 9.51 16.98 9.98
C LEU A 87 9.72 18.05 11.07
N TYR A 88 8.89 18.06 12.12
CA TYR A 88 9.01 18.99 13.24
C TYR A 88 10.29 18.75 14.05
N GLN A 89 11.08 19.81 14.26
CA GLN A 89 12.29 19.80 15.10
C GLN A 89 13.26 18.64 14.78
N LYS A 90 13.56 18.44 13.49
CA LYS A 90 14.41 17.35 12.99
C LYS A 90 15.85 17.75 12.68
N SER A 91 16.29 18.94 13.12
CA SER A 91 17.63 19.48 12.83
C SER A 91 17.96 19.48 11.32
N ILE A 92 16.97 19.82 10.49
CA ILE A 92 17.13 19.91 9.03
C ILE A 92 17.83 21.23 8.69
N THR A 93 18.84 21.17 7.83
CA THR A 93 19.63 22.34 7.37
C THR A 93 19.25 22.77 5.95
N SER A 94 18.77 21.83 5.12
CA SER A 94 18.27 22.07 3.77
C SER A 94 17.19 21.05 3.46
N LEU A 95 16.07 21.51 2.88
CA LEU A 95 14.95 20.65 2.51
C LEU A 95 14.66 20.76 1.01
N VAL A 96 14.65 19.63 0.31
CA VAL A 96 14.15 19.53 -1.06
C VAL A 96 12.85 18.75 -1.05
N ILE A 97 11.78 19.37 -1.56
CA ILE A 97 10.47 18.76 -1.73
C ILE A 97 10.36 18.31 -3.19
N SER A 98 10.29 16.99 -3.40
CA SER A 98 10.18 16.42 -4.75
C SER A 98 8.84 16.75 -5.41
N GLU A 99 8.78 16.63 -6.75
CA GLU A 99 7.55 16.76 -7.51
C GLU A 99 6.43 15.85 -6.97
N GLY A 100 5.19 16.33 -7.09
CA GLY A 100 4.01 15.56 -6.70
C GLY A 100 3.63 15.67 -5.22
N ILE A 101 4.42 16.35 -4.38
CA ILE A 101 3.98 16.76 -3.04
C ILE A 101 3.03 17.95 -3.19
N GLU A 102 1.79 17.77 -2.75
CA GLU A 102 0.70 18.72 -2.98
C GLU A 102 0.39 19.56 -1.74
N TYR A 103 0.71 19.06 -0.54
CA TYR A 103 0.41 19.76 0.71
C TYR A 103 1.44 19.54 1.81
N LEU A 104 1.48 20.52 2.72
CA LEU A 104 2.19 20.47 3.99
C LEU A 104 1.17 20.68 5.11
N GLY A 105 1.09 19.72 6.02
CA GLY A 105 0.23 19.80 7.20
C GLY A 105 0.73 20.83 8.21
N ASP A 106 -0.05 21.01 9.26
CA ASP A 106 0.25 21.96 10.32
C ASP A 106 1.61 21.65 10.94
N ASP A 107 2.44 22.68 11.05
CA ASP A 107 3.79 22.62 11.60
C ASP A 107 4.72 21.56 10.97
N ALA A 108 4.40 21.05 9.77
CA ALA A 108 5.10 19.92 9.15
C ALA A 108 6.62 20.10 9.07
N VAL A 109 7.12 21.32 8.96
CA VAL A 109 8.56 21.65 8.82
C VAL A 109 9.06 22.62 9.89
N MET A 110 8.28 22.86 10.94
CA MET A 110 8.57 23.88 11.96
C MET A 110 9.70 23.47 12.91
N TYR A 111 10.29 24.47 13.58
CA TYR A 111 11.37 24.32 14.57
C TYR A 111 12.64 23.63 14.07
N ASN A 112 12.90 23.64 12.76
CA ASN A 112 14.22 23.38 12.18
C ASN A 112 15.04 24.68 12.18
N THR A 113 15.59 25.05 13.35
CA THR A 113 16.26 26.34 13.57
C THR A 113 17.52 26.56 12.74
N GLU A 114 18.12 25.48 12.23
CA GLU A 114 19.31 25.49 11.39
C GLU A 114 18.98 25.45 9.88
N MET A 115 17.70 25.42 9.52
CA MET A 115 17.27 25.35 8.11
C MET A 115 17.57 26.68 7.41
N THR A 116 18.38 26.60 6.35
CA THR A 116 18.80 27.76 5.56
C THR A 116 18.18 27.81 4.18
N SER A 117 17.67 26.68 3.69
CA SER A 117 17.08 26.55 2.36
C SER A 117 15.93 25.56 2.34
N MET A 118 14.91 25.90 1.55
CA MET A 118 13.84 25.01 1.16
C MET A 118 13.63 25.21 -0.34
N MET A 119 13.64 24.11 -1.09
CA MET A 119 13.50 24.10 -2.54
C MET A 119 12.41 23.13 -2.96
N LEU A 120 11.70 23.48 -4.03
CA LEU A 120 10.84 22.57 -4.78
C LEU A 120 11.65 22.10 -5.99
N SER A 121 11.68 20.80 -6.25
CA SER A 121 12.31 20.26 -7.45
C SER A 121 11.40 20.41 -8.66
#